data_AF-K9XPJ3-F1
#
_entry.id   AF-K9XPJ3-F1
#
_cell.length_a   1.000
_cell.length_b   1.000
_cell.length_c   1.000
_cell.angle_alpha   90.00
_cell.angle_beta   90.00
_cell.angle_gamma   90.00
#
_symmetry.space_group_name_H-M   'P 1'
#
loop_
_entity.id
_entity.type
_entity.pdbx_description
1 polymer ?
#
loop_
_entity_poly.entity_id
_entity_poly.type
_entity_poly.pdbx_seq_one_letter_code
_entity_poly.pdbx_strand_id
1 'polypeptide(L)'
;MSQLERLVLMAEDELTQYSSDARKIEKLRQKINLSVPVAEQKQIKTELLAQMPTNFLAKLVENQRQTVALPFWGIAGLGLLLGISFQQPIDFLAPAIAFPIAFNLQKWGWRLQAKRLVIQTLEEIETRMKPATSETITDRQ
;
A
#
# COMPACT_ATOMS: atom_id res chain seq x y z
N MET A 1 11.23 -14.63 -5.85
CA MET A 1 10.74 -13.32 -5.36
C MET A 1 11.87 -12.30 -5.46
N SER A 2 11.63 -11.18 -6.14
CA SER A 2 12.60 -10.09 -6.22
C SER A 2 12.81 -9.44 -4.83
N GLN A 3 13.92 -8.72 -4.65
CA GLN A 3 14.20 -7.97 -3.41
C GLN A 3 13.11 -6.93 -3.14
N LEU A 4 12.64 -6.23 -4.18
CA LEU A 4 11.53 -5.29 -4.12
C LEU A 4 10.24 -5.97 -3.63
N GLU A 5 9.90 -7.14 -4.16
CA GLU A 5 8.70 -7.85 -3.74
C GLU A 5 8.75 -8.26 -2.26
N ARG A 6 9.93 -8.66 -1.76
CA ARG A 6 10.13 -8.92 -0.32
C ARG A 6 9.93 -7.68 0.54
N LEU A 7 10.39 -6.51 0.09
CA LEU A 7 10.17 -5.24 0.79
C LEU A 7 8.70 -4.85 0.83
N VAL A 8 7.99 -5.04 -0.27
CA VAL A 8 6.54 -4.78 -0.33
C VAL A 8 5.78 -5.72 0.60
N LEU A 9 6.11 -7.02 0.61
CA LEU A 9 5.51 -7.98 1.56
C LEU A 9 5.77 -7.59 3.01
N MET A 10 7.01 -7.22 3.36
CA MET A 10 7.31 -6.72 4.70
C MET A 10 6.49 -5.48 5.06
N ALA A 11 6.29 -4.56 4.11
CA ALA A 11 5.46 -3.38 4.33
C ALA A 11 3.96 -3.72 4.46
N GLU A 12 3.47 -4.74 3.75
CA GLU A 12 2.10 -5.26 3.92
C GLU A 12 1.87 -5.79 5.34
N ASP A 13 2.85 -6.49 5.91
CA ASP A 13 2.81 -6.95 7.30
C ASP A 13 2.73 -5.75 8.27
N GLU A 14 3.57 -4.74 8.08
CA GLU A 14 3.58 -3.53 8.93
C GLU A 14 2.24 -2.77 8.88
N LEU A 15 1.60 -2.72 7.71
CA LEU A 15 0.27 -2.12 7.54
C LEU A 15 -0.82 -2.83 8.36
N THR A 16 -0.69 -4.14 8.58
CA THR A 16 -1.63 -4.91 9.41
C THR A 16 -1.27 -4.83 10.91
N GLN A 17 0.01 -4.74 11.22
CA GLN A 17 0.51 -4.88 12.59
C GLN A 17 0.42 -3.58 13.39
N TYR A 18 0.63 -2.43 12.76
CA TYR A 18 0.66 -1.14 13.44
C TYR A 18 -0.44 -0.21 12.92
N SER A 19 -1.06 0.53 13.82
CA SER A 19 -2.10 1.51 13.46
C SER A 19 -1.49 2.84 12.99
N SER A 20 -0.44 3.31 13.67
CA SER A 20 0.17 4.62 13.39
C SER A 20 1.26 4.56 12.34
N ASP A 21 1.25 5.54 11.44
CA ASP A 21 2.20 5.59 10.32
C ASP A 21 3.65 5.76 10.80
N ALA A 22 3.88 6.57 11.84
CA ALA A 22 5.20 6.71 12.46
C ALA A 22 5.77 5.37 12.97
N ARG A 23 4.93 4.50 13.54
CA ARG A 23 5.38 3.17 14.01
C ARG A 23 5.67 2.23 12.85
N LYS A 24 4.81 2.22 11.82
CA LYS A 24 5.01 1.44 10.59
C LYS A 24 6.35 1.80 9.94
N ILE A 25 6.60 3.10 9.75
CA ILE A 25 7.82 3.59 9.11
C ILE A 25 9.04 3.24 9.96
N GLU A 26 9.01 3.47 11.27
CA GLU A 26 10.14 3.16 12.14
C GLU A 26 10.51 1.67 12.13
N LYS A 27 9.51 0.79 12.16
CA LYS A 27 9.73 -0.65 12.14
C LYS A 27 10.20 -1.15 10.78
N LEU A 28 9.60 -0.65 9.71
CA LEU A 28 10.03 -0.96 8.35
C LEU A 28 11.45 -0.45 8.09
N ARG A 29 11.81 0.72 8.61
CA ARG A 29 13.15 1.32 8.51
C ARG A 29 14.22 0.42 9.10
N GLN A 30 13.98 -0.10 10.31
CA GLN A 30 14.89 -1.03 10.97
C GLN A 30 15.10 -2.29 10.12
N LYS A 31 14.02 -2.85 9.55
CA LYS A 31 14.09 -4.01 8.66
C LYS A 31 14.85 -3.71 7.37
N ILE A 32 14.61 -2.57 6.73
CA ILE A 32 15.28 -2.15 5.49
C ILE A 32 16.77 -1.95 5.73
N ASN A 33 17.17 -1.26 6.80
CA ASN A 33 18.58 -1.03 7.11
C ASN A 33 19.37 -2.31 7.37
N LEU A 34 18.72 -3.37 7.86
CA LEU A 34 19.34 -4.68 8.07
C LEU A 34 19.40 -5.53 6.79
N SER A 35 18.51 -5.29 5.83
CA SER A 35 18.32 -6.15 4.66
C SER A 35 18.77 -5.54 3.34
N VAL A 36 18.97 -4.22 3.27
CA VAL A 36 19.25 -3.48 2.04
C VAL A 36 20.39 -2.47 2.24
N PRO A 37 21.52 -2.62 1.53
CA PRO A 37 22.60 -1.64 1.51
C PRO A 37 22.14 -0.25 1.06
N VAL A 38 22.69 0.81 1.65
CA VAL A 38 22.31 2.20 1.35
C VAL A 38 22.44 2.56 -0.15
N ALA A 39 23.43 1.97 -0.83
CA ALA A 39 23.61 2.17 -2.28
C ALA A 39 22.42 1.65 -3.11
N GLU A 40 21.79 0.56 -2.68
CA GLU A 40 20.66 -0.08 -3.36
C GLU A 40 19.32 0.60 -3.03
N GLN A 41 19.21 1.24 -1.87
CA GLN A 41 17.98 1.92 -1.42
C GLN A 41 17.48 2.95 -2.44
N LYS A 42 18.39 3.73 -3.05
CA LYS A 42 18.05 4.70 -4.10
C LYS A 42 17.51 4.05 -5.35
N GLN A 43 18.12 2.94 -5.78
CA GLN A 43 17.68 2.21 -6.97
C GLN A 43 16.27 1.62 -6.76
N ILE A 44 16.05 1.01 -5.60
CA ILE A 44 14.76 0.45 -5.20
C ILE A 44 13.68 1.54 -5.13
N LYS A 45 14.00 2.72 -4.59
CA LYS A 45 13.08 3.88 -4.56
C LYS A 45 12.67 4.29 -5.97
N THR A 46 13.63 4.44 -6.88
CA THR A 46 13.36 4.80 -8.28
C THR A 46 12.53 3.74 -8.98
N GLU A 47 12.84 2.47 -8.79
CA GLU A 47 12.08 1.35 -9.37
C GLU A 47 10.64 1.31 -8.85
N LEU A 48 10.44 1.48 -7.53
CA LEU A 48 9.12 1.56 -6.92
C LEU A 48 8.32 2.74 -7.44
N LEU A 49 8.93 3.92 -7.55
CA LEU A 49 8.28 5.11 -8.11
C LEU A 49 7.86 4.90 -9.56
N ALA A 50 8.69 4.23 -10.38
CA ALA A 50 8.35 3.91 -11.76
C ALA A 50 7.17 2.91 -11.86
N GLN A 51 7.03 2.01 -10.89
CA GLN A 51 5.90 1.07 -10.81
C GLN A 51 4.63 1.66 -10.16
N MET A 52 4.71 2.85 -9.56
CA MET A 52 3.55 3.46 -8.92
C MET A 52 2.61 4.05 -9.99
N PRO A 53 1.35 3.60 -10.06
CA PRO A 53 0.39 4.19 -10.97
C PRO A 53 0.09 5.65 -10.57
N THR A 54 0.12 6.55 -11.54
CA THR A 54 -0.14 7.99 -11.35
C THR A 54 -1.61 8.38 -11.61
N ASN A 55 -2.43 7.42 -12.02
CA ASN A 55 -3.81 7.65 -12.43
C ASN A 55 -4.74 7.92 -11.22
N PHE A 56 -5.79 8.72 -11.44
CA PHE A 56 -6.79 9.06 -10.41
C PHE A 56 -7.39 7.82 -9.74
N LEU A 57 -7.76 6.80 -10.52
CA LEU A 57 -8.34 5.55 -10.01
C LEU A 57 -7.40 4.85 -9.02
N ALA A 58 -6.09 4.83 -9.29
CA ALA A 58 -5.15 4.17 -8.40
C ALA A 58 -4.99 4.92 -7.09
N LYS A 59 -4.97 6.26 -7.12
CA LYS A 59 -4.97 7.11 -5.92
C LYS A 59 -6.26 6.93 -5.11
N LEU A 60 -7.40 6.78 -5.79
CA LEU A 60 -8.69 6.52 -5.13
C LEU A 60 -8.70 5.14 -4.47
N VAL A 61 -8.24 4.10 -5.17
CA VAL A 61 -8.15 2.73 -4.62
C VAL A 61 -7.16 2.65 -3.47
N GLU A 62 -6.03 3.36 -3.53
CA GLU A 62 -5.05 3.45 -2.45
C GLU A 62 -5.65 4.10 -1.20
N ASN A 63 -6.32 5.26 -1.34
CA ASN A 63 -6.81 6.02 -0.18
C ASN A 63 -8.14 5.51 0.37
N GLN A 64 -9.01 4.99 -0.49
CA GLN A 64 -10.39 4.65 -0.18
C GLN A 64 -10.72 3.20 -0.56
N ARG A 65 -9.78 2.27 -0.35
CA ARG A 65 -9.91 0.85 -0.69
C ARG A 65 -11.26 0.24 -0.31
N GLN A 66 -11.76 0.55 0.90
CA GLN A 66 -13.03 0.04 1.40
C GLN A 66 -14.21 0.65 0.63
N THR A 67 -14.21 1.97 0.40
CA THR A 67 -15.25 2.67 -0.35
C THR A 67 -15.38 2.18 -1.79
N VAL A 68 -14.26 1.91 -2.47
CA VAL A 68 -14.29 1.43 -3.86
C VAL A 68 -14.67 -0.05 -3.95
N ALA A 69 -14.33 -0.86 -2.94
CA ALA A 69 -14.71 -2.27 -2.90
C ALA A 69 -16.17 -2.51 -2.44
N LEU A 70 -16.72 -1.60 -1.62
CA LEU A 70 -18.06 -1.72 -1.03
C LEU A 70 -19.19 -1.94 -2.05
N PRO A 71 -19.26 -1.22 -3.18
CA PRO A 71 -20.27 -1.48 -4.21
C PRO A 71 -20.23 -2.92 -4.73
N PHE A 72 -19.04 -3.49 -4.93
CA PHE A 72 -18.88 -4.86 -5.40
C PHE A 72 -19.26 -5.88 -4.31
N TRP A 73 -18.88 -5.63 -3.05
CA TRP A 73 -19.38 -6.43 -1.92
C TRP A 73 -20.90 -6.37 -1.80
N GLY A 74 -21.51 -5.21 -2.03
CA GLY A 74 -22.96 -5.01 -2.05
C GLY A 74 -23.64 -5.80 -3.16
N ILE A 75 -23.13 -5.73 -4.40
CA ILE A 75 -23.64 -6.52 -5.53
C ILE A 75 -23.49 -8.02 -5.24
N ALA A 76 -22.37 -8.44 -4.68
CA ALA A 76 -22.13 -9.84 -4.36
C ALA A 76 -23.08 -10.35 -3.26
N GLY A 77 -23.26 -9.57 -2.19
CA GLY A 77 -24.18 -9.90 -1.10
C GLY A 77 -25.64 -9.91 -1.55
N LEU A 78 -26.08 -8.87 -2.27
CA LEU A 78 -27.45 -8.79 -2.80
C LEU A 78 -27.72 -9.88 -3.84
N GLY A 79 -26.78 -10.15 -4.74
CA GLY A 79 -26.91 -11.21 -5.73
C GLY A 79 -27.05 -12.59 -5.09
N LEU A 80 -26.32 -12.86 -4.00
CA LEU A 80 -26.50 -14.10 -3.23
C LEU A 80 -27.87 -14.16 -2.57
N LEU A 81 -28.30 -13.07 -1.93
CA LEU A 81 -29.61 -13.01 -1.27
C LEU A 81 -30.74 -13.23 -2.28
N LEU A 82 -30.68 -12.60 -3.45
CA LEU A 82 -31.67 -12.77 -4.51
C LEU A 82 -31.63 -14.18 -5.10
N GLY A 83 -30.43 -14.70 -5.40
CA GLY A 83 -30.28 -16.05 -5.95
C GLY A 83 -30.77 -17.15 -5.01
N ILE A 84 -30.55 -17.01 -3.70
CA ILE A 84 -31.11 -17.93 -2.70
C ILE A 84 -32.63 -17.74 -2.58
N SER A 85 -33.11 -16.50 -2.56
CA SER A 85 -34.54 -16.20 -2.34
C SER A 85 -35.43 -16.61 -3.52
N PHE A 86 -34.99 -16.36 -4.75
CA PHE A 86 -35.75 -16.66 -5.98
C PHE A 86 -35.36 -18.00 -6.61
N GLN A 87 -34.34 -18.69 -6.09
CA GLN A 87 -33.81 -19.96 -6.60
C GLN A 87 -33.43 -19.93 -8.08
N GLN A 88 -33.15 -18.74 -8.63
CA GLN A 88 -32.77 -18.59 -10.03
C GLN A 88 -31.26 -18.74 -10.17
N PRO A 89 -30.78 -19.74 -10.93
CA PRO A 89 -29.34 -19.98 -11.11
C PRO A 89 -28.60 -18.77 -11.72
N ILE A 90 -29.30 -17.95 -12.50
CA ILE A 90 -28.71 -16.78 -13.16
C ILE A 90 -28.30 -15.67 -12.19
N ASP A 91 -28.99 -15.56 -11.05
CA ASP A 91 -28.70 -14.56 -10.03
C ASP A 91 -27.36 -14.83 -9.32
N PHE A 92 -26.82 -16.06 -9.43
CA PHE A 92 -25.48 -16.40 -8.96
C PHE A 92 -24.35 -15.90 -9.86
N LEU A 93 -24.65 -15.43 -11.09
CA LEU A 93 -23.63 -14.82 -11.96
C LEU A 93 -23.11 -13.51 -11.38
N ALA A 94 -23.99 -12.69 -10.81
CA ALA A 94 -23.59 -11.40 -10.25
C ALA A 94 -22.60 -11.55 -9.07
N PRO A 95 -22.84 -12.41 -8.07
CA PRO A 95 -21.85 -12.74 -7.04
C PRO A 95 -20.57 -13.38 -7.58
N ALA A 96 -20.69 -14.29 -8.55
CA ALA A 96 -19.53 -14.98 -9.13
C ALA A 96 -18.53 -13.99 -9.78
N ILE A 97 -19.01 -12.87 -10.30
CA ILE A 97 -18.16 -11.81 -10.88
C ILE A 97 -17.78 -10.76 -9.82
N ALA A 98 -18.74 -10.33 -9.01
CA ALA A 98 -18.54 -9.23 -8.06
C ALA A 98 -17.56 -9.57 -6.93
N PHE A 99 -17.57 -10.81 -6.40
CA PHE A 99 -16.63 -11.23 -5.36
C PHE A 99 -15.16 -11.15 -5.83
N PRO A 100 -14.78 -11.76 -6.97
CA PRO A 100 -13.42 -11.61 -7.50
C PRO A 100 -13.01 -10.15 -7.71
N ILE A 101 -13.92 -9.30 -8.21
CA ILE A 101 -13.60 -7.87 -8.40
C ILE A 101 -13.34 -7.19 -7.07
N ALA A 102 -14.24 -7.36 -6.09
CA ALA A 102 -14.09 -6.78 -4.76
C ALA A 102 -12.76 -7.20 -4.11
N PHE A 103 -12.45 -8.50 -4.17
CA PHE A 103 -11.23 -9.06 -3.61
C PHE A 103 -9.97 -8.51 -4.28
N ASN A 104 -9.92 -8.51 -5.61
CA ASN A 104 -8.74 -8.02 -6.35
C ASN A 104 -8.53 -6.52 -6.14
N LEU A 105 -9.61 -5.74 -6.08
CA LEU A 105 -9.52 -4.30 -5.87
C LEU A 105 -9.00 -3.98 -4.46
N GLN A 106 -9.47 -4.70 -3.45
CA GLN A 106 -9.00 -4.56 -2.08
C GLN A 106 -7.53 -4.98 -1.94
N LYS A 107 -7.14 -6.11 -2.56
CA LYS A 107 -5.74 -6.57 -2.61
C LYS A 107 -4.85 -5.55 -3.31
N TRP A 108 -5.31 -4.98 -4.41
CA TRP A 108 -4.57 -3.96 -5.15
C TRP A 108 -4.35 -2.70 -4.30
N GLY A 109 -5.39 -2.21 -3.63
CA GLY A 109 -5.28 -1.07 -2.71
C GLY A 109 -4.29 -1.31 -1.57
N TRP A 110 -4.28 -2.52 -0.99
CA TRP A 110 -3.32 -2.89 0.04
C TRP A 110 -1.87 -2.86 -0.48
N ARG A 111 -1.64 -3.42 -1.67
CA ARG A 111 -0.31 -3.45 -2.28
C ARG A 111 0.18 -2.06 -2.66
N LEU A 112 -0.71 -1.15 -3.09
CA LEU A 112 -0.37 0.25 -3.35
C LEU A 112 0.05 0.98 -2.08
N GLN A 113 -0.72 0.83 -0.99
CA GLN A 113 -0.35 1.40 0.30
C GLN A 113 0.99 0.86 0.81
N ALA A 114 1.27 -0.44 0.61
CA ALA A 114 2.54 -1.04 1.01
C ALA A 114 3.73 -0.46 0.23
N LYS A 115 3.60 -0.34 -1.10
CA LYS A 115 4.60 0.32 -1.94
C LYS A 115 4.84 1.77 -1.50
N ARG A 116 3.78 2.52 -1.19
CA ARG A 116 3.86 3.89 -0.68
C ARG A 116 4.62 3.96 0.64
N LEU A 117 4.32 3.05 1.57
CA LEU A 117 4.98 2.96 2.87
C LEU A 117 6.49 2.70 2.72
N VAL A 118 6.89 1.81 1.79
CA VAL A 118 8.31 1.58 1.48
C VAL A 118 8.96 2.87 0.97
N ILE A 119 8.33 3.55 0.00
CA ILE A 119 8.88 4.81 -0.57
C ILE A 119 9.06 5.87 0.53
N GLN A 120 8.06 6.08 1.38
CA GLN A 120 8.12 7.02 2.50
C GLN A 120 9.23 6.66 3.49
N THR A 121 9.40 5.38 3.77
CA THR A 121 10.45 4.90 4.68
C THR A 121 11.85 5.14 4.09
N LEU A 122 12.04 4.87 2.80
CA LEU A 122 13.31 5.16 2.10
C LEU A 122 13.61 6.67 2.08
N GLU A 123 12.58 7.50 1.89
CA GLU A 123 12.71 8.96 1.95
C GLU A 123 13.07 9.48 3.36
N GLU A 124 12.49 8.90 4.41
CA GLU A 124 12.86 9.24 5.79
C GLU A 124 14.30 8.84 6.11
N ILE A 125 14.76 7.67 5.63
CA ILE A 125 16.16 7.24 5.76
C ILE A 125 17.09 8.25 5.09
N GLU A 126 16.81 8.63 3.85
CA GLU A 126 17.60 9.62 3.09
C GLU A 126 17.64 10.98 3.78
N THR A 127 16.51 11.43 4.33
CA THR A 127 16.39 12.73 5.01
C THR A 127 17.21 12.76 6.30
N ARG A 128 17.21 11.67 7.07
CA ARG A 128 18.01 11.55 8.30
C ARG A 128 19.52 11.42 8.03
N MET A 129 19.91 10.91 6.87
CA MET A 129 21.31 10.81 6.45
C MET A 129 21.89 12.14 5.98
N LYS A 130 21.07 13.10 5.55
CA LYS A 130 21.54 14.45 5.24
C LYS A 130 21.92 15.15 6.55
N PRO A 131 23.20 15.50 6.77
CA PRO A 131 23.57 16.29 7.94
C PRO A 131 22.85 17.64 7.88
N ALA A 132 22.31 18.09 9.01
CA ALA A 132 21.74 19.42 9.18
C ALA A 132 22.80 20.45 8.78
N THR A 133 22.73 20.95 7.55
CA THR A 133 23.60 22.01 7.09
C THR A 133 22.95 23.32 7.52
N SER A 134 23.64 24.01 8.40
CA SER A 134 23.53 25.44 8.75
C SER A 134 22.23 25.93 9.40
N GLU A 135 22.18 25.89 10.74
CA GLU A 135 21.44 26.87 11.56
C GLU A 135 22.04 26.94 12.97
N THR A 136 23.34 27.22 13.05
CA THR A 136 24.01 27.66 14.28
C THR A 136 25.25 28.45 13.84
N ILE A 137 25.49 29.59 14.49
CA ILE A 137 26.65 30.50 14.34
C ILE A 137 26.43 31.70 13.39
N THR A 138 25.34 32.47 13.54
CA THR A 138 25.38 33.94 13.26
C THR A 138 24.34 34.71 14.10
N ASP A 139 24.31 34.54 15.41
CA ASP A 139 23.60 35.51 16.28
C ASP A 139 24.27 35.62 17.65
N ARG A 140 25.58 35.96 17.61
CA ARG A 140 26.36 36.45 18.74
C ARG A 140 27.51 37.31 18.19
N GLN A 141 27.19 38.52 17.74
CA GLN A 141 28.12 39.66 17.72
C GLN A 141 27.34 40.93 18.02
#